data_AF-A0A4Q2Z537-F1
#
_entry.id   AF-A0A4Q2Z537-F1
#
_cell.length_a   1.000
_cell.length_b   1.000
_cell.length_c   1.000
_cell.angle_alpha   90.00
_cell.angle_beta   90.00
_cell.angle_gamma   90.00
#
_symmetry.space_group_name_H-M   'P 1'
#
loop_
_entity.id
_entity.type
_entity.pdbx_description
1 polymer ?
#
loop_
_entity_poly.entity_id
_entity_poly.type
_entity_poly.pdbx_seq_one_letter_code
_entity_poly.pdbx_strand_id
1 'polypeptide(L)'
;MIKRSFITALVLLLGYHFILPHMPKGYLWIPGQQRANYARAQKFVHDSPADSKVVVGSSMANELSQDILGLEIVKLTFPAGGPFTGLDIIRE
;
A
#
# COMPACT_ATOMS: atom_id res chain seq x y z
N MET A 1 33.18 7.29 -23.91
CA MET A 1 32.13 7.44 -22.87
C MET A 1 30.74 7.11 -23.42
N ILE A 2 30.32 7.66 -24.56
CA ILE A 2 29.02 7.38 -25.24
C ILE A 2 28.69 5.89 -25.39
N LYS A 3 29.67 5.05 -25.78
CA LYS A 3 29.43 3.61 -25.99
C LYS A 3 28.93 2.90 -24.72
N ARG A 4 29.43 3.29 -23.54
CA ARG A 4 29.00 2.70 -22.27
C ARG A 4 27.58 3.14 -21.91
N SER A 5 27.28 4.43 -22.08
CA SER A 5 25.94 4.98 -21.85
C SER A 5 24.89 4.37 -22.77
N PHE A 6 25.25 4.08 -24.03
CA PHE A 6 24.35 3.45 -24.98
C PHE A 6 24.05 1.99 -24.60
N ILE A 7 25.06 1.26 -24.14
CA ILE A 7 24.89 -0.12 -23.66
C ILE A 7 24.02 -0.15 -22.40
N THR A 8 24.24 0.73 -21.42
CA THR A 8 23.39 0.78 -20.22
C THR A 8 21.95 1.18 -20.57
N ALA A 9 21.75 2.14 -21.46
CA ALA A 9 20.41 2.50 -21.92
C ALA A 9 19.71 1.32 -22.59
N LEU A 10 20.40 0.58 -23.46
CA LEU A 10 19.86 -0.60 -24.13
C LEU A 10 19.48 -1.70 -23.14
N VAL A 11 20.34 -1.98 -22.16
CA VAL A 11 20.07 -2.98 -21.11
C VAL A 11 18.86 -2.58 -20.26
N LEU A 12 18.74 -1.31 -19.89
CA LEU A 12 17.57 -0.80 -19.14
C LEU A 12 16.28 -0.93 -19.95
N LEU A 13 16.34 -0.64 -21.25
CA LEU A 13 15.19 -0.70 -22.15
C LEU A 13 14.72 -2.15 -22.37
N LEU A 14 15.67 -3.08 -22.51
CA LEU A 14 15.39 -4.52 -22.56
C LEU A 14 14.83 -5.01 -21.23
N GLY A 15 15.41 -4.62 -20.10
CA GLY A 15 14.89 -4.95 -18.78
C GLY A 15 13.46 -4.45 -18.58
N TYR A 16 13.18 -3.21 -18.97
CA TYR A 16 11.83 -2.65 -18.94
C TYR A 16 10.85 -3.45 -19.80
N HIS A 17 11.23 -3.79 -21.04
CA HIS A 17 10.30 -4.45 -21.96
C HIS A 17 10.07 -5.93 -21.63
N PHE A 18 11.08 -6.64 -21.13
CA PHE A 18 10.99 -8.08 -20.89
C PHE A 18 10.67 -8.44 -19.43
N ILE A 19 11.12 -7.66 -18.45
CA ILE A 19 10.92 -8.00 -17.03
C ILE A 19 9.60 -7.41 -16.50
N LEU A 20 9.29 -6.16 -16.85
CA LEU A 20 8.10 -5.46 -16.33
C LEU A 20 6.76 -6.14 -16.67
N PRO A 21 6.57 -6.79 -17.85
CA PRO A 21 5.34 -7.52 -18.13
C PRO A 21 5.16 -8.80 -17.30
N HIS A 22 6.26 -9.40 -16.87
CA HIS A 22 6.29 -10.66 -16.11
C HIS A 22 6.36 -10.43 -14.60
N MET A 23 6.62 -9.20 -14.16
CA MET A 23 6.36 -8.83 -12.78
C MET A 23 4.85 -8.89 -12.53
N PRO A 24 4.39 -9.45 -11.40
CA PRO A 24 2.98 -9.46 -11.05
C PRO A 24 2.47 -8.01 -10.99
N LYS A 25 1.66 -7.62 -11.97
CA LYS A 25 1.15 -6.24 -12.11
C LYS A 25 0.03 -5.88 -11.13
N GLY A 26 -0.37 -6.81 -10.29
CA GLY A 26 -1.46 -6.62 -9.35
C GLY A 26 -0.97 -6.87 -7.94
N TYR A 27 -1.36 -5.95 -7.05
CA TYR A 27 -1.73 -6.35 -5.70
C TYR A 27 -2.51 -7.67 -5.80
N LEU A 28 -2.08 -8.68 -5.04
CA LEU A 28 -2.85 -9.90 -4.84
C LEU A 28 -4.21 -9.49 -4.29
N TRP A 29 -5.18 -9.33 -5.19
CA TRP A 29 -6.54 -8.91 -4.89
C TRP A 29 -7.23 -10.13 -4.30
N ILE A 30 -7.05 -10.32 -2.99
CA ILE A 30 -7.70 -11.41 -2.28
C ILE A 30 -9.18 -11.02 -2.17
N PRO A 31 -10.12 -11.84 -2.67
CA PRO A 31 -11.55 -11.56 -2.54
C PRO A 31 -11.91 -11.27 -1.07
N GLY A 32 -12.53 -10.11 -0.82
CA GLY A 32 -12.89 -9.65 0.53
C GLY A 32 -11.90 -8.67 1.18
N GLN A 33 -10.65 -8.59 0.73
CA GLN A 33 -9.69 -7.62 1.29
C GLN A 33 -10.06 -6.17 0.98
N GLN A 34 -10.53 -5.87 -0.23
CA GLN A 34 -10.96 -4.51 -0.59
C GLN A 34 -12.11 -4.05 0.32
N ARG A 35 -13.09 -4.92 0.58
CA ARG A 35 -14.22 -4.63 1.47
C ARG A 35 -13.76 -4.42 2.92
N ALA A 36 -12.79 -5.22 3.39
CA ALA A 36 -12.20 -5.04 4.71
C ALA A 36 -11.42 -3.73 4.83
N ASN A 37 -10.66 -3.36 3.79
CA ASN A 37 -9.93 -2.11 3.72
C ASN A 37 -10.89 -0.90 3.70
N TYR A 38 -11.99 -1.01 2.96
CA TYR A 38 -13.04 0.01 2.92
C TYR A 38 -13.70 0.22 4.29
N ALA A 39 -14.02 -0.89 4.99
CA ALA A 39 -14.60 -0.82 6.33
C ALA A 39 -13.64 -0.17 7.35
N ARG A 40 -12.32 -0.43 7.25
CA ARG A 40 -11.31 0.23 8.09
C ARG A 40 -11.19 1.72 7.78
N ALA A 41 -11.20 2.10 6.50
CA ALA A 41 -11.16 3.50 6.10
C ALA A 41 -12.41 4.27 6.58
N GLN A 42 -13.60 3.70 6.42
CA GLN A 42 -14.83 4.31 6.94
C GLN A 42 -14.82 4.45 8.45
N LYS A 43 -14.41 3.40 9.19
CA LYS A 43 -14.24 3.47 10.64
C LYS A 43 -13.29 4.59 11.05
N PHE A 44 -12.22 4.82 10.29
CA PHE A 44 -11.33 5.95 10.55
C PHE A 44 -12.00 7.29 10.32
N VAL A 45 -12.64 7.49 9.17
CA VAL A 45 -13.27 8.77 8.81
C VAL A 45 -14.43 9.14 9.75
N HIS A 46 -15.21 8.17 10.20
CA HIS A 46 -16.44 8.42 10.95
C HIS A 46 -16.31 8.23 12.47
N ASP A 47 -15.53 7.24 12.92
CA ASP A 47 -15.51 6.84 14.33
C ASP A 47 -14.27 7.33 15.09
N SER A 48 -13.27 7.88 14.39
CA SER A 48 -12.04 8.33 15.04
C SER A 48 -12.14 9.78 15.54
N PRO A 49 -11.69 10.06 16.78
CA PRO A 49 -11.54 11.43 17.28
C PRO A 49 -10.66 12.29 16.36
N ALA A 50 -10.96 13.58 16.23
CA ALA A 50 -10.23 14.52 15.37
C ALA A 50 -8.71 14.59 15.67
N ASP A 51 -8.31 14.32 16.92
CA ASP A 51 -6.93 14.43 17.39
C ASP A 51 -6.20 13.07 17.42
N SER A 52 -6.77 12.05 16.79
CA SER A 52 -6.22 10.69 16.81
C SER A 52 -4.87 10.61 16.11
N LYS A 53 -3.90 9.92 16.73
CA LYS A 53 -2.62 9.61 16.07
C LYS A 53 -2.85 8.43 15.11
N VAL A 54 -2.54 8.62 13.83
CA VAL A 54 -2.79 7.59 12.81
C VAL A 54 -1.51 6.88 12.43
N VAL A 55 -1.51 5.56 12.50
CA VAL A 55 -0.42 4.74 11.97
C VAL A 55 -0.91 4.03 10.71
N VAL A 56 -0.32 4.39 9.57
CA VAL A 56 -0.60 3.75 8.28
C VAL A 56 0.43 2.66 8.04
N GLY A 57 -0.02 1.44 7.72
CA GLY A 57 0.88 0.30 7.58
C GLY A 57 0.45 -0.74 6.56
N SER A 58 1.40 -1.60 6.19
CA SER A 58 1.17 -2.73 5.28
C SER A 58 0.50 -3.91 6.00
N SER A 59 0.33 -5.04 5.30
CA SER A 59 -0.13 -6.30 5.89
C SER A 59 0.66 -6.73 7.14
N MET A 60 1.96 -6.42 7.22
CA MET A 60 2.78 -6.77 8.39
C MET A 60 2.38 -5.99 9.65
N ALA A 61 1.96 -4.74 9.49
CA ALA A 61 1.49 -3.94 10.61
C ALA A 61 0.10 -4.40 11.11
N ASN A 62 -0.59 -5.29 10.39
CA ASN A 62 -1.84 -5.86 10.84
C ASN A 62 -1.67 -6.68 12.12
N GLU A 63 -0.49 -7.28 12.31
CA GLU A 63 -0.11 -8.08 13.49
C GLU A 63 0.07 -7.23 14.77
N LEU A 64 0.24 -5.90 14.66
CA LEU A 64 0.28 -5.04 15.85
C LEU A 64 -1.11 -4.95 16.47
N SER A 65 -1.32 -5.53 17.66
CA SER A 65 -2.63 -5.43 18.32
C SER A 65 -2.92 -4.00 18.78
N GLN A 66 -4.21 -3.66 18.83
CA GLN A 66 -4.66 -2.37 19.37
C GLN A 66 -4.27 -2.22 20.85
N ASP A 67 -4.16 -3.33 21.57
CA ASP A 67 -3.78 -3.37 22.99
C ASP A 67 -2.34 -2.88 23.20
N ILE A 68 -1.45 -3.11 22.23
CA ILE A 68 -0.06 -2.62 22.28
C ILE A 68 0.02 -1.13 21.90
N LEU A 69 -0.81 -0.71 20.94
CA LEU A 69 -0.81 0.67 20.43
C LEU A 69 -1.53 1.65 21.36
N GLY A 70 -2.45 1.16 22.19
CA GLY A 70 -3.30 1.99 23.02
C GLY A 70 -4.47 2.61 22.25
N LEU A 71 -5.42 3.18 22.99
CA LEU A 71 -6.69 3.71 22.44
C LEU A 71 -6.52 5.02 21.67
N GLU A 72 -5.40 5.72 21.87
CA GLU A 72 -5.11 7.01 21.24
C GLU A 72 -4.61 6.87 19.80
N ILE A 73 -4.22 5.65 19.40
CA ILE A 73 -3.66 5.37 18.09
C ILE A 73 -4.66 4.61 17.23
N VAL A 74 -5.03 5.21 16.11
CA VAL A 74 -5.85 4.55 15.09
C VAL A 74 -4.95 3.88 14.07
N LYS A 75 -5.03 2.57 14.03
CA LYS A 75 -4.28 1.73 13.10
C LYS A 75 -5.03 1.62 11.76
N LEU A 76 -4.45 2.20 10.71
CA LEU A 76 -4.94 2.18 9.35
C LEU A 76 -4.08 1.23 8.49
N THR A 77 -4.29 -0.07 8.67
CA THR A 77 -3.54 -1.10 7.95
C THR A 77 -4.30 -1.61 6.74
N PHE A 78 -3.62 -1.59 5.59
CA PHE A 78 -4.15 -2.07 4.31
C PHE A 78 -3.34 -3.30 3.86
N PRO A 79 -3.78 -4.53 4.23
CA PRO A 79 -3.24 -5.75 3.67
C PRO A 79 -3.35 -5.74 2.15
N ALA A 80 -2.27 -6.14 1.48
CA ALA A 80 -2.12 -5.99 0.03
C ALA A 80 -2.50 -4.57 -0.43
N GLY A 81 -2.05 -3.55 0.31
CA GLY A 81 -2.11 -2.15 -0.05
C GLY A 81 -0.74 -1.49 0.10
N GLY A 82 -0.61 -0.30 -0.46
CA GLY A 82 0.58 0.54 -0.42
C GLY A 82 0.35 1.73 0.51
N PRO A 83 1.36 2.59 0.69
CA PRO A 83 1.24 3.77 1.53
C PRO A 83 0.08 4.70 1.10
N PHE A 84 -0.33 4.65 -0.17
CA PHE A 84 -1.40 5.48 -0.73
C PHE A 84 -2.77 4.80 -0.85
N THR A 85 -2.89 3.50 -0.52
CA THR A 85 -4.14 2.76 -0.75
C THR A 85 -5.34 3.35 -0.01
N GLY A 86 -5.14 3.97 1.15
CA GLY A 86 -6.22 4.69 1.83
C GLY A 86 -6.73 5.91 1.05
N LEU A 87 -5.85 6.64 0.35
CA LEU A 87 -6.23 7.78 -0.49
C LEU A 87 -6.88 7.32 -1.80
N ASP A 88 -6.37 6.24 -2.39
CA ASP A 88 -6.96 5.66 -3.60
C ASP A 88 -8.41 5.21 -3.34
N ILE A 89 -8.68 4.62 -2.17
CA ILE A 89 -10.02 4.17 -1.76
C ILE A 89 -11.01 5.33 -1.52
N ILE A 90 -10.55 6.49 -1.04
CA ILE A 90 -11.43 7.66 -0.78
C ILE A 90 -11.75 8.41 -2.09
N ARG A 91 -10.86 8.30 -3.08
CA ARG A 91 -10.98 9.03 -4.35
C ARG A 91 -11.92 8.35 -5.35
N GLU A 92 -12.04 7.03 -5.29
CA GLU A 92 -13.02 6.23 -6.06
C GLU A 92 -14.41 6.25 -5.43
#